data_AF-A0A504KJY0-F1
#
_entry.id   AF-A0A504KJY0-F1
#
_cell.length_a   1.000
_cell.length_b   1.000
_cell.length_c   1.000
_cell.angle_alpha   90.00
_cell.angle_beta   90.00
_cell.angle_gamma   90.00
#
_symmetry.space_group_name_H-M   'P 1'
#
loop_
_entity.id
_entity.type
_entity.pdbx_description
1 polymer ?
#
loop_
_entity_poly.entity_id
_entity_poly.type
_entity_poly.pdbx_seq_one_letter_code
_entity_poly.pdbx_strand_id
1 'polypeptide(L)'
;MGGGGGGGYSPPINLDKLTEKANQRIQGAFQGKQLVVFVCHRVDAGDLRRRIDASVFREREYVIVTDPALIDEECAKAGLVVCFVSKSEEHSLVDNAIKIASELKKQTIFVHASEQYSMPNYVLQFRVRNVSWAQFLEIFVG
;
A
#
# COMPACT_ATOMS: atom_id res chain seq x y z
N MET A 1 -46.13 -21.04 25.55
CA MET A 1 -46.26 -20.04 24.49
C MET A 1 -45.14 -19.01 24.66
N GLY A 2 -44.40 -18.71 23.59
CA GLY A 2 -43.43 -17.60 23.45
C GLY A 2 -42.13 -17.78 24.26
N GLY A 3 -40.93 -17.94 23.70
CA GLY A 3 -40.43 -17.49 22.39
C GLY A 3 -39.77 -16.12 22.55
N GLY A 4 -38.44 -16.08 22.66
CA GLY A 4 -37.68 -14.83 22.71
C GLY A 4 -36.21 -15.07 22.98
N GLY A 5 -35.37 -14.77 21.99
CA GLY A 5 -33.92 -14.88 22.11
C GLY A 5 -33.24 -14.98 20.76
N GLY A 6 -33.56 -14.07 19.84
CA GLY A 6 -32.84 -13.89 18.59
C GLY A 6 -31.43 -13.38 18.86
N GLY A 7 -30.54 -14.30 19.23
CA GLY A 7 -29.10 -14.10 19.23
C GLY A 7 -28.62 -14.07 17.78
N GLY A 8 -28.69 -12.90 17.16
CA GLY A 8 -28.05 -12.65 15.87
C GLY A 8 -26.55 -12.71 16.05
N TYR A 9 -25.97 -13.91 15.95
CA TYR A 9 -24.56 -14.08 15.64
C TYR A 9 -24.31 -13.32 14.33
N SER A 10 -23.58 -12.21 14.41
CA SER A 10 -23.00 -11.61 13.22
C SER A 10 -22.14 -12.69 12.56
N PRO A 11 -22.39 -13.03 11.27
CA PRO A 11 -21.65 -14.10 10.62
C PRO A 11 -20.15 -13.77 10.66
N PRO A 12 -19.27 -14.77 10.79
CA PRO A 12 -17.84 -14.54 10.81
C PRO A 12 -17.47 -13.69 9.59
N ILE A 13 -16.80 -12.58 9.85
CA ILE A 13 -16.27 -11.71 8.82
C ILE A 13 -15.43 -12.59 7.91
N ASN A 14 -15.93 -12.85 6.70
CA ASN A 14 -15.23 -13.65 5.70
C ASN A 14 -14.04 -12.81 5.21
N LEU A 15 -12.91 -12.94 5.90
CA LEU A 15 -11.68 -12.18 5.65
C LEU A 15 -11.22 -12.33 4.20
N ASP A 16 -11.52 -13.47 3.57
CA ASP A 16 -11.22 -13.75 2.16
C ASP A 16 -11.98 -12.80 1.23
N LYS A 17 -13.29 -12.59 1.46
CA LYS A 17 -14.11 -11.66 0.66
C LYS A 17 -13.70 -10.20 0.84
N LEU A 18 -13.17 -9.84 2.02
CA LEU A 18 -12.64 -8.50 2.27
C LEU A 18 -11.30 -8.29 1.54
N THR A 19 -10.43 -9.30 1.58
CA THR A 19 -9.14 -9.29 0.88
C THR A 19 -9.32 -9.24 -0.63
N GLU A 20 -10.26 -9.99 -1.17
CA GLU A 20 -10.58 -10.01 -2.60
C GLU A 20 -11.11 -8.65 -3.08
N LYS A 21 -12.05 -8.04 -2.35
CA LYS A 21 -12.52 -6.67 -2.66
C LYS A 21 -11.41 -5.62 -2.57
N ALA A 22 -10.48 -5.76 -1.62
CA ALA A 22 -9.33 -4.87 -1.52
C ALA A 22 -8.38 -5.06 -2.71
N ASN A 23 -8.10 -6.30 -3.12
CA ASN A 23 -7.33 -6.61 -4.32
C ASN A 23 -7.98 -6.00 -5.57
N GLN A 24 -9.28 -6.17 -5.75
CA GLN A 24 -10.01 -5.60 -6.89
C GLN A 24 -9.94 -4.06 -6.93
N ARG A 25 -9.98 -3.37 -5.78
CA ARG A 25 -9.81 -1.90 -5.73
C ARG A 25 -8.41 -1.47 -6.15
N ILE A 26 -7.39 -2.19 -5.70
CA ILE A 26 -5.99 -1.93 -6.04
C ILE A 26 -5.74 -2.21 -7.52
N GLN A 27 -6.24 -3.34 -8.02
CA GLN A 27 -6.22 -3.68 -9.44
C GLN A 27 -6.98 -2.64 -10.27
N GLY A 28 -8.14 -2.16 -9.82
CA GLY A 28 -8.89 -1.09 -10.48
C GLY A 28 -8.12 0.22 -10.58
N ALA A 29 -7.43 0.63 -9.51
CA ALA A 29 -6.51 1.76 -9.53
C ALA A 29 -5.31 1.54 -10.48
N PHE A 30 -4.97 0.28 -10.75
CA PHE A 30 -3.86 -0.13 -11.61
C PHE A 30 -4.25 -0.42 -13.07
N GLN A 31 -5.55 -0.60 -13.37
CA GLN A 31 -6.06 -0.84 -14.73
C GLN A 31 -6.04 0.42 -15.61
N GLY A 32 -5.95 1.62 -15.02
CA GLY A 32 -5.77 2.86 -15.76
C GLY A 32 -4.30 3.17 -16.12
N LYS A 33 -4.08 4.16 -17.00
CA LYS A 33 -2.79 4.87 -17.14
C LYS A 33 -2.54 5.81 -15.94
N GLN A 34 -2.88 5.37 -14.73
CA GLN A 34 -2.73 6.19 -13.54
C GLN A 34 -1.30 6.05 -13.01
N LEU A 35 -0.71 7.19 -12.65
CA LEU A 35 0.63 7.26 -12.07
C LEU A 35 0.69 6.45 -10.77
N VAL A 36 1.70 5.57 -10.67
CA VAL A 36 2.06 4.92 -9.41
C VAL A 36 3.18 5.72 -8.74
N VAL A 37 2.92 6.22 -7.53
CA VAL A 37 3.91 6.96 -6.76
C VAL A 37 4.50 6.03 -5.73
N PHE A 38 5.78 5.70 -5.87
CA PHE A 38 6.53 5.00 -4.84
C PHE A 38 7.21 5.99 -3.93
N VAL A 39 7.02 5.85 -2.62
CA VAL A 39 7.70 6.67 -1.60
C VAL A 39 8.62 5.78 -0.79
N CYS A 40 9.88 6.14 -0.68
CA CYS A 40 10.85 5.42 0.15
C CYS A 40 11.95 6.34 0.64
N HIS A 41 12.62 5.96 1.73
CA HIS A 41 13.82 6.67 2.15
C HIS A 41 14.94 6.56 1.09
N ARG A 42 15.84 7.56 1.03
CA ARG A 42 16.88 7.65 0.00
C ARG A 42 17.79 6.42 -0.05
N VAL A 43 18.05 5.79 1.08
CA VAL A 43 18.87 4.56 1.19
C VAL A 43 18.21 3.34 0.53
N ASP A 44 16.88 3.31 0.47
CA ASP A 44 16.10 2.20 -0.07
C ASP A 44 15.81 2.39 -1.57
N ALA A 45 16.00 3.60 -2.12
CA ALA A 45 15.66 3.94 -3.49
C ALA A 45 16.35 3.05 -4.54
N GLY A 46 17.62 2.70 -4.32
CA GLY A 46 18.37 1.81 -5.20
C GLY A 46 17.84 0.38 -5.19
N ASP A 47 17.39 -0.11 -4.02
CA ASP A 47 16.78 -1.44 -3.91
C ASP A 47 15.41 -1.47 -4.57
N LEU A 48 14.59 -0.45 -4.29
CA LEU A 48 13.27 -0.28 -4.88
C LEU A 48 13.34 -0.23 -6.41
N ARG A 49 14.25 0.58 -6.99
CA ARG A 49 14.37 0.69 -8.44
C ARG A 49 14.72 -0.65 -9.10
N ARG A 50 15.67 -1.39 -8.53
CA ARG A 50 16.01 -2.75 -9.02
C ARG A 50 14.81 -3.69 -8.98
N ARG A 51 13.99 -3.63 -7.92
CA ARG A 51 12.78 -4.43 -7.78
C ARG A 51 11.70 -4.05 -8.80
N ILE A 52 11.50 -2.75 -9.04
CA ILE A 52 10.58 -2.24 -10.06
C ILE A 52 11.01 -2.70 -11.45
N ASP A 53 12.30 -2.54 -11.79
CA ASP A 53 12.86 -2.90 -13.10
C ASP A 53 12.77 -4.41 -13.38
N ALA A 54 12.74 -5.24 -12.32
CA ALA A 54 12.56 -6.68 -12.39
C ALA A 54 11.09 -7.14 -12.32
N SER A 55 10.13 -6.22 -12.40
CA SER A 55 8.71 -6.51 -12.18
C SER A 55 7.80 -5.98 -13.29
N VAL A 56 6.52 -6.30 -13.20
CA VAL A 56 5.45 -5.78 -14.08
C VAL A 56 5.31 -4.25 -14.06
N PHE A 57 5.92 -3.58 -13.07
CA PHE A 57 5.89 -2.12 -12.95
C PHE A 57 6.88 -1.40 -13.87
N ARG A 58 7.85 -2.10 -14.48
CA ARG A 58 8.87 -1.49 -15.35
C ARG A 58 8.25 -0.69 -16.51
N GLU A 59 7.17 -1.19 -17.10
CA GLU A 59 6.51 -0.57 -18.25
C GLU A 59 5.40 0.42 -17.86
N ARG A 60 5.20 0.64 -16.55
CA ARG A 60 4.16 1.54 -16.04
C ARG A 60 4.69 2.95 -15.88
N GLU A 61 3.78 3.91 -15.88
CA GLU A 61 4.10 5.28 -15.49
C GLU A 61 4.24 5.32 -13.96
N TYR A 62 5.47 5.57 -13.49
CA TYR A 62 5.76 5.62 -12.07
C TYR A 62 6.81 6.69 -11.74
N VAL A 63 6.77 7.15 -10.49
CA VAL A 63 7.77 8.05 -9.90
C VAL A 63 8.24 7.48 -8.57
N ILE A 64 9.51 7.72 -8.24
CA ILE A 64 10.08 7.39 -6.92
C ILE A 64 10.34 8.71 -6.19
N VAL A 65 9.64 8.92 -5.10
CA VAL A 65 9.76 10.09 -4.22
C VAL A 65 10.64 9.73 -3.04
N THR A 66 11.75 10.45 -2.92
CA THR A 66 12.68 10.38 -1.78
C THR A 66 12.83 11.73 -1.08
N ASP A 67 12.29 12.79 -1.68
CA ASP A 67 12.33 14.16 -1.17
C ASP A 67 10.98 14.49 -0.51
N PRO A 68 10.95 14.88 0.78
CA PRO A 68 9.73 15.30 1.46
C PRO A 68 8.97 16.42 0.75
N ALA A 69 9.66 17.33 0.06
CA ALA A 69 9.04 18.48 -0.59
C ALA A 69 8.13 18.10 -1.78
N LEU A 70 8.32 16.88 -2.33
CA LEU A 70 7.56 16.41 -3.49
C LEU A 70 6.37 15.51 -3.11
N ILE A 71 6.21 15.15 -1.84
CA ILE A 71 5.15 14.20 -1.43
C ILE A 71 3.77 14.74 -1.77
N ASP A 72 3.46 15.97 -1.39
CA ASP A 72 2.11 16.55 -1.57
C ASP A 72 1.70 16.57 -3.05
N GLU A 73 2.59 17.08 -3.89
CA GLU A 73 2.35 17.22 -5.33
C GLU A 73 2.18 15.85 -6.01
N GLU A 74 3.08 14.90 -5.72
CA GLU A 74 3.08 13.61 -6.38
C GLU A 74 1.93 12.72 -5.86
N CYS A 75 1.68 12.69 -4.55
CA CYS A 75 0.53 11.97 -3.99
C CYS A 75 -0.82 12.49 -4.54
N ALA A 76 -0.95 13.80 -4.82
CA ALA A 76 -2.15 14.35 -5.43
C ALA A 76 -2.41 13.80 -6.85
N LYS A 77 -1.35 13.55 -7.63
CA LYS A 77 -1.42 12.98 -9.00
C LYS A 77 -1.58 11.46 -9.01
N ALA A 78 -1.18 10.77 -7.93
CA ALA A 78 -1.18 9.32 -7.84
C ALA A 78 -2.57 8.69 -8.00
N GLY A 79 -2.65 7.57 -8.73
CA GLY A 79 -3.73 6.60 -8.62
C GLY A 79 -3.50 5.60 -7.47
N LEU A 80 -2.22 5.29 -7.22
CA LEU A 80 -1.77 4.39 -6.16
C LEU A 80 -0.48 4.96 -5.53
N VAL A 81 -0.46 5.05 -4.21
CA VAL A 81 0.73 5.39 -3.41
C VAL A 81 1.29 4.13 -2.78
N VAL A 82 2.55 3.81 -3.07
CA VAL A 82 3.27 2.65 -2.56
C VAL A 82 4.37 3.12 -1.63
N CYS A 83 4.17 2.93 -0.33
CA CYS A 83 5.14 3.28 0.70
C CYS A 83 6.08 2.10 0.94
N PHE A 84 7.33 2.20 0.48
CA PHE A 84 8.30 1.11 0.51
C PHE A 84 9.37 1.28 1.58
N VAL A 85 9.66 0.21 2.31
CA VAL A 85 10.80 0.11 3.24
C VAL A 85 11.60 -1.17 2.97
N SER A 86 12.92 -1.04 2.96
CA SER A 86 13.84 -2.18 2.84
C SER A 86 14.76 -2.29 4.05
N LYS A 87 15.79 -1.45 4.12
CA LYS A 87 16.80 -1.46 5.19
C LYS A 87 16.79 -0.18 6.01
N SER A 88 16.04 0.84 5.59
CA SER A 88 15.94 2.10 6.33
C SER A 88 15.32 1.86 7.70
N GLU A 89 15.93 2.44 8.73
CA GLU A 89 15.34 2.58 10.06
C GLU A 89 14.59 3.93 10.21
N GLU A 90 14.86 4.88 9.31
CA GLU A 90 14.18 6.16 9.27
C GLU A 90 12.94 6.08 8.38
N HIS A 91 11.77 6.29 8.99
CA HIS A 91 10.46 6.16 8.33
C HIS A 91 9.68 7.48 8.25
N SER A 92 10.30 8.61 8.62
CA SER A 92 9.67 9.94 8.66
C SER A 92 8.94 10.29 7.35
N LEU A 93 9.63 10.08 6.22
CA LEU A 93 9.10 10.32 4.87
C LEU A 93 7.90 9.40 4.56
N VAL A 94 8.02 8.12 4.91
CA VAL A 94 7.00 7.11 4.64
C VAL A 94 5.74 7.34 5.48
N ASP A 95 5.90 7.65 6.76
CA ASP A 95 4.80 8.02 7.64
C ASP A 95 4.08 9.27 7.12
N ASN A 96 4.83 10.31 6.75
CA ASN A 96 4.25 11.53 6.19
C ASN A 96 3.46 11.26 4.89
N ALA A 97 4.00 10.43 3.99
CA ALA A 97 3.30 10.05 2.77
C ALA A 97 2.01 9.27 3.03
N ILE A 98 1.97 8.38 4.03
CA ILE A 98 0.76 7.69 4.44
C ILE A 98 -0.30 8.69 4.93
N LYS A 99 0.12 9.65 5.78
CA LYS A 99 -0.77 10.69 6.30
C LYS A 99 -1.38 11.52 5.16
N ILE A 100 -0.54 12.06 4.28
CA ILE A 100 -0.96 12.89 3.14
C ILE A 100 -1.87 12.10 2.18
N ALA A 101 -1.48 10.88 1.83
CA ALA A 101 -2.28 10.02 0.97
C ALA A 101 -3.64 9.68 1.61
N SER A 102 -3.70 9.50 2.94
CA SER A 102 -4.95 9.31 3.68
C SER A 102 -5.87 10.54 3.62
N GLU A 103 -5.32 11.73 3.84
CA GLU A 103 -6.05 13.01 3.74
C GLU A 103 -6.60 13.24 2.33
N LEU A 104 -5.83 12.90 1.31
CA LEU A 104 -6.21 12.96 -0.10
C LEU A 104 -7.08 11.76 -0.57
N LYS A 105 -7.41 10.83 0.33
CA LYS A 105 -8.21 9.62 0.07
C LYS A 105 -7.63 8.74 -1.06
N LYS A 106 -6.30 8.72 -1.18
CA LYS A 106 -5.58 7.91 -2.18
C LYS A 106 -5.46 6.47 -1.73
N GLN A 107 -5.51 5.55 -2.70
CA GLN A 107 -5.19 4.15 -2.42
C GLN A 107 -3.72 4.08 -2.00
N THR A 108 -3.48 3.52 -0.82
CA THR A 108 -2.16 3.49 -0.20
C THR A 108 -1.86 2.08 0.28
N ILE A 109 -0.66 1.60 -0.04
CA ILE A 109 -0.16 0.30 0.41
C ILE A 109 1.23 0.51 0.99
N PHE A 110 1.46 -0.10 2.15
CA PHE A 110 2.77 -0.21 2.75
C PHE A 110 3.39 -1.53 2.33
N VAL A 111 4.59 -1.46 1.75
CA VAL A 111 5.30 -2.59 1.16
C VAL A 111 6.68 -2.72 1.80
N HIS A 112 7.02 -3.91 2.27
CA HIS A 112 8.33 -4.18 2.84
C HIS A 112 9.12 -5.21 2.02
N ALA A 113 10.44 -5.06 2.01
CA ALA A 113 11.33 -5.95 1.30
C ALA A 113 11.49 -7.34 1.95
N SER A 114 11.39 -7.41 3.29
CA SER A 114 11.61 -8.62 4.09
C SER A 114 10.29 -9.26 4.49
N GLU A 115 10.15 -10.59 4.45
CA GLU A 115 8.92 -11.26 4.94
C GLU A 115 8.75 -11.17 6.47
N GLN A 116 9.83 -10.90 7.20
CA GLN A 116 9.86 -10.78 8.66
C GLN A 116 9.92 -9.31 9.08
N TYR A 117 8.97 -8.51 8.60
CA TYR A 117 8.92 -7.08 8.91
C TYR A 117 7.88 -6.79 9.99
N SER A 118 8.32 -6.23 11.12
CA SER A 118 7.41 -5.79 12.17
C SER A 118 6.65 -4.54 11.73
N MET A 119 5.32 -4.62 11.74
CA MET A 119 4.47 -3.53 11.28
C MET A 119 4.62 -2.27 12.17
N PRO A 120 4.97 -1.11 11.61
CA PRO A 120 5.09 0.13 12.36
C PRO A 120 3.73 0.63 12.84
N ASN A 121 3.70 1.32 13.98
CA ASN A 121 2.46 1.82 14.60
C ASN A 121 1.66 2.76 13.70
N TYR A 122 2.31 3.58 12.86
CA TYR A 122 1.62 4.47 11.94
C TYR A 122 0.83 3.69 10.86
N VAL A 123 1.34 2.56 10.38
CA VAL A 123 0.64 1.69 9.42
C VAL A 123 -0.66 1.17 10.04
N LEU A 124 -0.61 0.78 11.32
CA LEU A 124 -1.78 0.36 12.10
C LEU A 124 -2.79 1.50 12.29
N GLN A 125 -2.31 2.70 12.67
CA GLN A 125 -3.13 3.87 12.92
C GLN A 125 -3.97 4.26 11.70
N PHE A 126 -3.35 4.29 10.51
CA PHE A 126 -4.02 4.64 9.27
C PHE A 126 -4.70 3.45 8.57
N ARG A 127 -4.63 2.25 9.18
CA ARG A 127 -5.18 0.99 8.63
C ARG A 127 -4.71 0.73 7.20
N VAL A 128 -3.46 1.08 6.91
CA VAL A 128 -2.85 0.87 5.60
C VAL A 128 -2.57 -0.61 5.42
N ARG A 129 -2.83 -1.13 4.22
CA ARG A 129 -2.51 -2.52 3.90
C ARG A 129 -1.00 -2.73 3.96
N ASN A 130 -0.58 -3.73 4.72
CA ASN A 130 0.81 -4.13 4.88
C ASN A 130 1.07 -5.44 4.11
N VAL A 131 2.04 -5.45 3.19
CA VAL A 131 2.40 -6.64 2.40
C VAL A 131 3.89 -6.72 2.13
N SER A 132 4.40 -7.94 1.89
CA SER A 132 5.74 -8.10 1.33
C SER A 132 5.77 -7.68 -0.14
N TRP A 133 6.97 -7.40 -0.68
CA TRP A 133 7.13 -7.13 -2.11
C TRP A 133 6.58 -8.26 -2.99
N ALA A 134 6.76 -9.52 -2.60
CA ALA A 134 6.23 -10.67 -3.35
C ALA A 134 4.69 -10.66 -3.38
N GLN A 135 4.06 -10.51 -2.21
CA GLN A 135 2.60 -10.39 -2.10
C GLN A 135 2.05 -9.17 -2.86
N PHE A 136 2.80 -8.07 -2.88
CA PHE A 136 2.45 -6.89 -3.66
C PHE A 136 2.41 -7.21 -5.16
N LEU A 137 3.38 -7.96 -5.70
CA LEU A 137 3.38 -8.39 -7.10
C LEU A 137 2.21 -9.34 -7.42
N GLU A 138 1.89 -10.28 -6.53
CA GLU A 138 0.78 -11.22 -6.70
C GLU A 138 -0.58 -10.51 -6.90
N ILE A 139 -0.75 -9.30 -6.38
CA ILE A 139 -1.96 -8.50 -6.61
C ILE A 139 -2.15 -8.19 -8.11
N PHE A 140 -1.08 -8.15 -8.91
CA PHE A 140 -1.11 -7.68 -10.30
C PHE A 140 -0.80 -8.74 -11.34
N VAL A 141 -0.33 -9.93 -10.94
CA VAL A 141 0.06 -11.04 -11.84
C VAL A 141 -1.03 -12.13 -11.85
N GLY A 142 -2.30 -11.75 -11.72
CA GLY A 142 -3.42 -12.69 -11.78
C GLY A 142 -3.41 -13.60 -12.99
#